data_AF-A0A7S2WCX2-F1
#
_entry.id   AF-A0A7S2WCX2-F1
#
_cell.length_a   1.000
_cell.length_b   1.000
_cell.length_c   1.000
_cell.angle_alpha   90.00
_cell.angle_beta   90.00
_cell.angle_gamma   90.00
#
_symmetry.space_group_name_H-M   'P 1'
#
loop_
_entity.id
_entity.type
_entity.pdbx_description
1 polymer ?
#
loop_
_entity_poly.entity_id
_entity_poly.type
_entity_poly.pdbx_seq_one_letter_code
_entity_poly.pdbx_strand_id
1 'polypeptide(L)'
;INGYKFDVRLYVLVTSFNPLKVYLFPEGLVRFCTEKYTKNNKNNRFRHLTNYSINKNSGSFQANQDAESDSVGSKWSFSALVRFMREHYGEDKTNSVQEEMKSVIVKTLIAADDDINTSMSAHVSNPDSCFELFGFDLILDRKLRVWLVEVNISPSLMTASPLDKKVKTILVCDTLHLVGIPQPVSAKVSNLRSDVASSEASSTSSFASLTTGGRKRSSLGSKPKHVKEHSRNVLNLAKRTWVGLPSEDKAIVEKAITEKRRSGHFERIFPPENNPKKHEEYLRLFTSRRYANALLQKFESKVEQSLSKPIKKKKASSGDRTI
;
A
#
# COMPACT_ATOMS: atom_id res chain seq x y z
N ILE A 1 -10.19 -17.22 -22.80
CA ILE A 1 -11.63 -17.49 -22.58
C ILE A 1 -12.35 -17.30 -23.92
N ASN A 2 -13.31 -18.16 -24.29
CA ASN A 2 -14.06 -18.08 -25.57
C ASN A 2 -13.19 -17.98 -26.84
N GLY A 3 -11.96 -18.52 -26.79
CA GLY A 3 -10.98 -18.40 -27.86
C GLY A 3 -10.23 -17.06 -27.94
N TYR A 4 -10.53 -16.09 -27.08
CA TYR A 4 -9.85 -14.79 -27.04
C TYR A 4 -8.75 -14.76 -25.97
N LYS A 5 -7.64 -14.08 -26.33
CA LYS A 5 -6.58 -13.71 -25.39
C LYS A 5 -7.06 -12.53 -24.54
N PHE A 6 -6.64 -12.48 -23.28
CA PHE A 6 -6.93 -11.37 -22.39
C PHE A 6 -5.75 -11.09 -21.47
N ASP A 7 -5.75 -9.89 -20.88
CA ASP A 7 -4.93 -9.53 -19.73
C ASP A 7 -5.84 -9.09 -18.58
N VAL A 8 -5.26 -8.95 -17.38
CA VAL A 8 -5.92 -8.48 -16.17
C VAL A 8 -5.21 -7.23 -15.67
N ARG A 9 -5.92 -6.09 -15.69
CA ARG A 9 -5.52 -4.85 -15.02
C ARG A 9 -6.00 -4.88 -13.58
N LEU A 10 -5.08 -4.92 -12.63
CA LEU A 10 -5.34 -4.75 -11.20
C LEU A 10 -4.84 -3.38 -10.73
N TYR A 11 -5.55 -2.78 -9.76
CA TYR A 11 -5.17 -1.50 -9.18
C TYR A 11 -4.56 -1.71 -7.80
N VAL A 12 -3.33 -1.20 -7.62
CA VAL A 12 -2.54 -1.41 -6.41
C VAL A 12 -2.14 -0.05 -5.84
N LEU A 13 -2.58 0.25 -4.63
CA LEU A 13 -2.24 1.47 -3.92
C LEU A 13 -1.10 1.18 -2.94
N VAL A 14 -0.01 1.95 -3.05
CA VAL A 14 1.08 1.94 -2.09
C VAL A 14 1.06 3.27 -1.33
N THR A 15 0.79 3.22 -0.03
CA THR A 15 0.73 4.42 0.83
C THR A 15 2.04 4.75 1.52
N SER A 16 2.99 3.80 1.53
CA SER A 16 4.33 4.01 2.04
C SER A 16 5.23 2.86 1.61
N PHE A 17 6.52 3.15 1.42
CA PHE A 17 7.59 2.17 1.22
C PHE A 17 8.39 1.89 2.51
N ASN A 18 8.21 2.70 3.57
CA ASN A 18 8.88 2.50 4.86
C ASN A 18 8.01 2.99 6.03
N PRO A 19 7.20 2.11 6.64
CA PRO A 19 7.05 0.69 6.30
C PRO A 19 6.32 0.49 4.96
N LEU A 20 6.67 -0.58 4.22
CA LEU A 20 5.96 -0.93 3.01
C LEU A 20 4.51 -1.30 3.35
N LYS A 21 3.55 -0.64 2.70
CA LYS A 21 2.11 -0.89 2.85
C LYS A 21 1.48 -0.93 1.48
N VAL A 22 0.94 -2.10 1.11
CA VAL A 22 0.43 -2.41 -0.22
C VAL A 22 -1.02 -2.85 -0.11
N TYR A 23 -1.87 -2.17 -0.86
CA TYR A 23 -3.32 -2.37 -0.89
C TYR A 23 -3.76 -2.74 -2.30
N LEU A 24 -4.48 -3.86 -2.44
CA LEU A 24 -5.07 -4.31 -3.69
C LEU A 24 -6.54 -3.90 -3.71
N PHE A 25 -6.95 -3.19 -4.76
CA PHE A 25 -8.38 -2.93 -4.97
C PHE A 25 -9.07 -4.23 -5.39
N PRO A 26 -10.26 -4.56 -4.86
CA PRO A 26 -10.89 -5.85 -5.10
C PRO A 26 -11.45 -5.99 -6.52
N GLU A 27 -11.54 -4.88 -7.25
CA GLU A 27 -11.94 -4.86 -8.66
C GLU A 27 -10.80 -4.48 -9.60
N GLY A 28 -10.99 -4.84 -10.86
CA GLY A 28 -10.05 -4.63 -11.93
C GLY A 28 -10.73 -4.68 -13.29
N LEU A 29 -9.94 -4.59 -14.35
CA LEU A 29 -10.45 -4.67 -15.72
C LEU A 29 -9.78 -5.82 -16.46
N VAL A 30 -10.58 -6.74 -16.98
CA VAL A 30 -10.11 -7.83 -17.83
C VAL A 30 -10.33 -7.43 -19.27
N ARG A 31 -9.24 -7.29 -20.03
CA ARG A 31 -9.28 -6.72 -21.38
C ARG A 31 -9.08 -7.81 -22.41
N PHE A 32 -10.08 -8.02 -23.26
CA PHE A 32 -10.04 -9.05 -24.30
C PHE A 32 -9.55 -8.48 -25.64
N CYS A 33 -8.80 -9.31 -26.36
CA CYS A 33 -8.63 -9.17 -27.80
C CYS A 33 -9.99 -9.30 -28.52
N THR A 34 -10.14 -8.65 -29.66
CA THR A 34 -11.37 -8.72 -30.48
C THR A 34 -11.36 -9.81 -31.54
N GLU A 35 -10.21 -10.46 -31.75
CA GLU A 35 -10.09 -11.61 -32.63
C GLU A 35 -9.60 -12.87 -31.90
N LYS A 36 -10.09 -14.05 -32.34
CA LYS A 36 -9.70 -15.33 -31.73
C LYS A 36 -8.18 -15.53 -31.82
N TYR A 37 -7.60 -16.01 -30.73
CA TYR A 37 -6.17 -16.25 -30.60
C TYR A 37 -5.74 -17.45 -31.44
N THR A 38 -4.69 -17.28 -32.24
CA THR A 38 -3.92 -18.38 -32.82
C THR A 38 -2.44 -18.01 -32.74
N LYS A 39 -1.54 -19.01 -32.81
CA LYS A 39 -0.09 -18.76 -32.83
C LYS A 39 0.39 -18.16 -34.16
N ASN A 40 -0.42 -18.28 -35.21
CA ASN A 40 -0.08 -17.84 -36.57
C ASN A 40 -0.42 -16.36 -36.76
N ASN A 41 0.15 -15.74 -37.80
CA ASN A 41 -0.05 -14.34 -38.15
C ASN A 41 0.23 -13.39 -36.95
N LYS A 42 1.50 -13.25 -36.59
CA LYS A 42 1.97 -12.42 -35.47
C LYS A 42 1.70 -10.92 -35.67
N ASN A 43 1.47 -10.49 -36.90
CA ASN A 43 1.26 -9.08 -37.25
C ASN A 43 -0.17 -8.60 -36.94
N ASN A 44 -1.12 -9.51 -36.73
CA ASN A 44 -2.48 -9.12 -36.35
C ASN A 44 -2.54 -8.67 -34.89
N ARG A 45 -2.62 -7.35 -34.70
CA ARG A 45 -2.63 -6.70 -33.39
C ARG A 45 -3.92 -6.99 -32.60
N PHE A 46 -5.06 -7.16 -33.27
CA PHE A 46 -6.37 -7.39 -32.64
C PHE A 46 -6.52 -8.78 -31.98
N ARG A 47 -5.59 -9.70 -32.23
CA ARG A 47 -5.56 -11.03 -31.57
C ARG A 47 -4.43 -11.19 -30.55
N HIS A 48 -3.35 -10.41 -30.70
CA HIS A 48 -2.13 -10.57 -29.90
C HIS A 48 -1.95 -9.49 -28.84
N LEU A 49 -2.52 -8.30 -29.06
CA LEU A 49 -2.43 -7.17 -28.14
C LEU A 49 -3.80 -6.92 -27.52
N THR A 50 -3.85 -6.91 -26.19
CA THR A 50 -5.05 -6.77 -25.38
C THR A 50 -5.38 -5.33 -25.02
N ASN A 51 -4.51 -4.37 -25.40
CA ASN A 51 -4.70 -2.96 -25.09
C ASN A 51 -6.03 -2.45 -25.66
N TYR A 52 -6.79 -1.76 -24.82
CA TYR A 52 -8.06 -1.13 -25.20
C TYR A 52 -7.89 -0.13 -26.36
N SER A 53 -6.81 0.65 -26.35
CA SER A 53 -6.52 1.65 -27.41
C SER A 53 -6.39 1.05 -28.81
N ILE A 54 -6.03 -0.23 -28.90
CA ILE A 54 -5.95 -0.98 -30.15
C ILE A 54 -7.32 -1.58 -30.45
N ASN A 55 -7.85 -2.39 -29.53
CA ASN A 55 -9.05 -3.18 -29.77
C ASN A 55 -10.32 -2.34 -29.94
N LYS A 56 -10.39 -1.13 -29.38
CA LYS A 56 -11.54 -0.23 -29.58
C LYS A 56 -11.80 0.16 -31.05
N ASN A 57 -10.77 0.07 -31.90
CA ASN A 57 -10.86 0.40 -33.32
C ASN A 57 -11.23 -0.83 -34.19
N SER A 58 -11.41 -2.01 -33.59
CA SER A 58 -11.83 -3.21 -34.30
C SER A 58 -13.34 -3.17 -34.56
N GLY A 59 -13.76 -3.57 -35.76
CA GLY A 59 -15.19 -3.75 -36.07
C GLY A 59 -15.87 -4.83 -35.23
N SER A 60 -15.10 -5.70 -34.57
CA SER A 60 -15.60 -6.74 -33.65
C SER A 60 -15.58 -6.32 -32.18
N PHE A 61 -15.25 -5.06 -31.88
CA PHE A 61 -15.25 -4.55 -30.51
C PHE A 61 -16.67 -4.47 -29.96
N GLN A 62 -16.88 -5.11 -28.81
CA GLN A 62 -18.15 -5.05 -28.10
C GLN A 62 -17.98 -4.22 -26.83
N ALA A 63 -18.49 -2.99 -26.88
CA ALA A 63 -18.51 -2.11 -25.72
C ALA A 63 -19.49 -2.63 -24.66
N ASN A 64 -19.07 -2.55 -23.40
CA ASN A 64 -19.97 -2.77 -22.28
C ASN A 64 -20.98 -1.60 -22.22
N GLN A 65 -22.27 -1.90 -22.27
CA GLN A 65 -23.37 -0.92 -22.24
C GLN A 65 -24.07 -0.84 -20.87
N ASP A 66 -23.81 -1.80 -19.99
CA ASP A 66 -24.45 -1.92 -18.67
C ASP A 66 -23.42 -2.39 -17.63
N ALA A 67 -23.32 -1.66 -16.52
CA ALA A 67 -22.37 -1.94 -15.45
C ALA A 67 -22.73 -3.18 -14.62
N GLU A 68 -23.99 -3.65 -14.69
CA GLU A 68 -24.42 -4.90 -14.05
C GLU A 68 -24.12 -6.12 -14.92
N SER A 69 -24.00 -5.93 -16.23
CA SER A 69 -23.56 -6.93 -17.21
C SER A 69 -22.02 -6.98 -17.33
N ASP A 70 -21.35 -7.27 -16.21
CA ASP A 70 -19.89 -7.17 -16.04
C ASP A 70 -19.07 -8.32 -16.68
N SER A 71 -19.73 -9.30 -17.30
CA SER A 71 -19.14 -10.43 -18.03
C SER A 71 -19.45 -10.41 -19.53
N VAL A 72 -19.86 -9.27 -20.08
CA VAL A 72 -20.28 -9.14 -21.48
C VAL A 72 -19.33 -8.26 -22.28
N GLY A 73 -19.09 -8.64 -23.54
CA GLY A 73 -18.32 -7.87 -24.50
C GLY A 73 -16.79 -8.04 -24.36
N SER A 74 -16.04 -7.06 -24.85
CA SER A 74 -14.57 -7.09 -24.92
C SER A 74 -13.87 -6.66 -23.62
N LYS A 75 -14.63 -6.46 -22.53
CA LYS A 75 -14.12 -6.05 -21.22
C LYS A 75 -14.97 -6.66 -20.11
N TRP A 76 -14.34 -7.34 -19.15
CA TRP A 76 -15.02 -7.83 -17.94
C TRP A 76 -14.51 -7.13 -16.68
N SER A 77 -15.30 -7.18 -15.61
CA SER A 77 -14.80 -6.91 -14.25
C SER A 77 -13.84 -8.01 -13.79
N PHE A 78 -13.06 -7.74 -12.76
CA PHE A 78 -12.23 -8.78 -12.16
C PHE A 78 -13.10 -9.81 -11.45
N SER A 79 -14.16 -9.39 -10.76
CA SER A 79 -15.12 -10.33 -10.14
C SER A 79 -15.75 -11.27 -11.17
N ALA A 80 -16.07 -10.81 -12.38
CA ALA A 80 -16.60 -11.66 -13.44
C ALA A 80 -15.60 -12.75 -13.85
N LEU A 81 -14.30 -12.42 -13.97
CA LEU A 81 -13.26 -13.41 -14.20
C LEU A 81 -13.14 -14.40 -13.03
N VAL A 82 -13.19 -13.92 -11.78
CA VAL A 82 -13.14 -14.79 -10.60
C VAL A 82 -14.34 -15.75 -10.58
N ARG A 83 -15.57 -15.28 -10.86
CA ARG A 83 -16.76 -16.14 -10.98
C ARG A 83 -16.59 -17.18 -12.10
N PHE A 84 -16.14 -16.76 -13.28
CA PHE A 84 -15.82 -17.68 -14.38
C PHE A 84 -14.80 -18.74 -13.97
N MET A 85 -13.74 -18.35 -13.26
CA MET A 85 -12.71 -19.29 -12.83
C MET A 85 -13.23 -20.28 -11.79
N ARG A 86 -14.07 -19.85 -10.85
CA ARG A 86 -14.72 -20.74 -9.87
C ARG A 86 -15.59 -21.79 -10.55
N GLU A 87 -16.39 -21.37 -11.52
CA GLU A 87 -17.28 -22.26 -12.26
C GLU A 87 -16.51 -23.30 -13.09
N HIS A 88 -15.42 -22.89 -13.75
CA HIS A 88 -14.70 -23.76 -14.69
C HIS A 88 -13.51 -24.53 -14.11
N TYR A 89 -12.90 -24.06 -13.01
CA TYR A 89 -11.68 -24.63 -12.42
C TYR A 89 -11.81 -24.94 -10.92
N GLY A 90 -12.91 -24.55 -10.27
CA GLY A 90 -13.16 -24.76 -8.85
C GLY A 90 -12.59 -23.65 -7.95
N GLU A 91 -13.08 -23.64 -6.70
CA GLU A 91 -12.75 -22.64 -5.68
C GLU A 91 -11.26 -22.63 -5.33
N ASP A 92 -10.69 -23.81 -5.03
CA ASP A 92 -9.29 -23.94 -4.60
C ASP A 92 -8.30 -23.42 -5.66
N LYS A 93 -8.52 -23.78 -6.93
CA LYS A 93 -7.65 -23.31 -8.01
C LYS A 93 -7.77 -21.80 -8.22
N THR A 94 -8.99 -21.27 -8.11
CA THR A 94 -9.24 -19.83 -8.24
C THR A 94 -8.58 -19.05 -7.11
N ASN A 95 -8.68 -19.54 -5.87
CA ASN A 95 -8.02 -18.93 -4.72
C ASN A 95 -6.49 -19.01 -4.83
N SER A 96 -5.94 -20.13 -5.29
CA SER A 96 -4.51 -20.27 -5.58
C SER A 96 -4.03 -19.22 -6.60
N VAL A 97 -4.79 -18.96 -7.67
CA VAL A 97 -4.42 -17.98 -8.69
C VAL A 97 -4.48 -16.55 -8.14
N GLN A 98 -5.51 -16.20 -7.37
CA GLN A 98 -5.60 -14.89 -6.72
C GLN A 98 -4.44 -14.66 -5.75
N GLU A 99 -4.06 -15.67 -4.96
CA GLU A 99 -2.91 -15.59 -4.06
C GLU A 99 -1.57 -15.47 -4.82
N GLU A 100 -1.44 -16.12 -5.98
CA GLU A 100 -0.29 -15.97 -6.87
C GLU A 100 -0.23 -14.54 -7.45
N MET A 101 -1.36 -13.95 -7.86
CA MET A 101 -1.44 -12.54 -8.30
C MET A 101 -0.97 -11.58 -7.21
N LYS A 102 -1.49 -11.72 -5.98
CA LYS A 102 -1.04 -10.93 -4.82
C LYS A 102 0.47 -11.11 -4.57
N SER A 103 0.98 -12.34 -4.72
CA SER A 103 2.41 -12.63 -4.53
C SER A 103 3.29 -11.95 -5.57
N VAL A 104 2.91 -12.00 -6.85
CA VAL A 104 3.62 -11.32 -7.93
C VAL A 104 3.67 -9.81 -7.67
N ILE A 105 2.55 -9.20 -7.27
CA ILE A 105 2.48 -7.76 -6.94
C ILE A 105 3.46 -7.41 -5.81
N VAL A 106 3.37 -8.09 -4.67
CA VAL A 106 4.22 -7.79 -3.50
C VAL A 106 5.70 -7.99 -3.82
N LYS A 107 6.07 -9.10 -4.49
CA LYS A 107 7.45 -9.38 -4.87
C LYS A 107 8.02 -8.32 -5.81
N THR A 108 7.21 -7.82 -6.74
CA THR A 108 7.60 -6.74 -7.67
C THR A 108 7.92 -5.45 -6.91
N LEU A 109 7.10 -5.08 -5.93
CA LEU A 109 7.33 -3.89 -5.12
C LEU A 109 8.53 -4.02 -4.19
N ILE A 110 8.74 -5.21 -3.60
CA ILE A 110 9.95 -5.49 -2.80
C ILE A 110 11.21 -5.35 -3.64
N ALA A 111 11.19 -5.83 -4.89
CA ALA A 111 12.34 -5.73 -5.78
C ALA A 111 12.74 -4.27 -6.09
N ALA A 112 11.79 -3.33 -6.04
CA ALA A 112 12.03 -1.89 -6.23
C ALA A 112 12.26 -1.11 -4.91
N ASP A 113 12.17 -1.78 -3.75
CA ASP A 113 12.12 -1.11 -2.44
C ASP A 113 13.37 -0.26 -2.14
N ASP A 114 14.57 -0.77 -2.42
CA ASP A 114 15.83 -0.07 -2.10
C ASP A 114 16.01 1.21 -2.94
N ASP A 115 15.76 1.14 -4.25
CA ASP A 115 15.89 2.28 -5.15
C ASP A 115 14.87 3.38 -4.81
N ILE A 116 13.63 2.98 -4.51
CA ILE A 116 12.56 3.90 -4.13
C ILE A 116 12.89 4.54 -2.77
N ASN A 117 13.26 3.77 -1.76
CA ASN A 117 13.60 4.33 -0.44
C ASN A 117 14.83 5.24 -0.48
N THR A 118 15.83 4.92 -1.30
CA THR A 118 17.00 5.77 -1.53
C THR A 118 16.57 7.10 -2.14
N SER A 119 15.74 7.06 -3.19
CA SER A 119 15.23 8.25 -3.86
C SER A 119 14.34 9.09 -2.93
N MET A 120 13.46 8.45 -2.16
CA MET A 120 12.59 9.09 -1.17
C MET A 120 13.42 9.82 -0.10
N SER A 121 14.46 9.16 0.44
CA SER A 121 15.33 9.76 1.47
C SER A 121 16.13 10.95 0.94
N ALA A 122 16.48 10.94 -0.35
CA ALA A 122 17.25 12.01 -0.97
C ALA A 122 16.40 13.22 -1.40
N HIS A 123 15.13 13.02 -1.77
CA HIS A 123 14.32 14.04 -2.43
C HIS A 123 13.03 14.43 -1.69
N VAL A 124 12.61 13.67 -0.69
CA VAL A 124 11.30 13.87 -0.04
C VAL A 124 11.49 14.19 1.45
N SER A 125 11.23 15.45 1.82
CA SER A 125 11.37 15.92 3.21
C SER A 125 10.37 15.26 4.17
N ASN A 126 9.18 14.94 3.69
CA ASN A 126 8.15 14.25 4.47
C ASN A 126 7.72 12.96 3.74
N PRO A 127 8.17 11.78 4.18
CA PRO A 127 7.81 10.50 3.56
C PRO A 127 6.31 10.23 3.51
N ASP A 128 5.54 10.89 4.38
CA ASP A 128 4.08 10.77 4.43
C ASP A 128 3.36 11.57 3.33
N SER A 129 4.09 12.30 2.50
CA SER A 129 3.54 13.10 1.40
C SER A 129 3.45 12.33 0.08
N CYS A 130 3.89 11.07 0.05
CA CYS A 130 3.88 10.25 -1.17
C CYS A 130 3.00 9.02 -1.00
N PHE A 131 2.14 8.82 -1.99
CA PHE A 131 1.44 7.57 -2.25
C PHE A 131 1.39 7.39 -3.76
N GLU A 132 1.18 6.17 -4.23
CA GLU A 132 1.09 5.91 -5.66
C GLU A 132 0.03 4.86 -5.97
N LEU A 133 -0.76 5.11 -7.01
CA LEU A 133 -1.77 4.18 -7.51
C LEU A 133 -1.28 3.53 -8.80
N PHE A 134 -0.79 2.30 -8.69
CA PHE A 134 -0.26 1.54 -9.81
C PHE A 134 -1.35 0.76 -10.54
N GLY A 135 -1.19 0.62 -11.86
CA GLY A 135 -1.92 -0.36 -12.67
C GLY A 135 -1.03 -1.54 -13.03
N PHE A 136 -1.25 -2.68 -12.40
CA PHE A 136 -0.53 -3.93 -12.70
C PHE A 136 -1.22 -4.67 -13.85
N ASP A 137 -0.45 -5.00 -14.89
CA ASP A 137 -0.91 -5.83 -16.00
C ASP A 137 -0.38 -7.23 -15.84
N LEU A 138 -1.30 -8.17 -15.59
CA LEU A 138 -1.01 -9.58 -15.42
C LEU A 138 -1.61 -10.38 -16.57
N ILE A 139 -0.98 -11.48 -16.93
CA ILE A 139 -1.53 -12.46 -17.87
C ILE A 139 -1.49 -13.86 -17.29
N LEU A 140 -2.54 -14.63 -17.56
CA LEU A 140 -2.63 -16.04 -17.20
C LEU A 140 -2.21 -16.91 -18.39
N ASP A 141 -1.32 -17.87 -18.14
CA ASP A 141 -1.01 -18.89 -19.15
C ASP A 141 -2.03 -20.04 -19.14
N ARG A 142 -1.84 -21.02 -20.04
CA ARG A 142 -2.73 -22.18 -20.17
C ARG A 142 -2.80 -23.07 -18.92
N LYS A 143 -1.81 -22.99 -18.02
CA LYS A 143 -1.75 -23.71 -16.73
C LYS A 143 -2.24 -22.82 -15.58
N LEU A 144 -2.79 -21.65 -15.89
CA LEU A 144 -3.20 -20.62 -14.94
C LEU A 144 -2.05 -20.12 -14.06
N ARG A 145 -0.81 -20.13 -14.57
CA ARG A 145 0.29 -19.42 -13.89
C ARG A 145 0.19 -17.94 -14.18
N VAL A 146 0.54 -17.12 -13.19
CA VAL A 146 0.44 -15.66 -13.27
C VAL A 146 1.76 -15.08 -13.74
N TRP A 147 1.70 -14.25 -14.77
CA TRP A 147 2.85 -13.56 -15.33
C TRP A 147 2.65 -12.06 -15.25
N LEU A 148 3.63 -11.35 -14.67
CA LEU A 148 3.70 -9.89 -14.77
C LEU A 148 4.07 -9.48 -16.19
N VAL A 149 3.32 -8.55 -16.76
CA VAL A 149 3.62 -7.94 -18.08
C VAL A 149 4.26 -6.57 -17.88
N GLU A 150 3.59 -5.69 -17.16
CA GLU A 150 4.08 -4.34 -16.88
C GLU A 150 3.43 -3.76 -15.61
N VAL A 151 4.04 -2.70 -15.07
CA VAL A 151 3.50 -1.88 -13.98
C VAL A 151 3.37 -0.45 -14.49
N ASN A 152 2.15 0.07 -14.52
CA ASN A 152 1.85 1.42 -14.95
C ASN A 152 1.83 2.37 -13.75
N ILE A 153 2.67 3.41 -13.77
CA ILE A 153 2.70 4.47 -12.74
C ILE A 153 1.52 5.44 -12.90
N SER A 154 1.00 5.59 -14.12
CA SER A 154 -0.18 6.43 -14.38
C SER A 154 -1.27 5.61 -15.10
N PRO A 155 -1.99 4.72 -14.39
CA PRO A 155 -3.07 3.97 -15.00
C PRO A 155 -4.20 4.90 -15.43
N SER A 156 -4.72 4.72 -16.65
CA SER A 156 -5.81 5.55 -17.16
C SER A 156 -7.07 5.47 -16.26
N LEU A 157 -7.47 6.61 -15.70
CA LEU A 157 -8.69 6.76 -14.91
C LEU A 157 -9.91 7.22 -15.73
N MET A 158 -9.80 7.27 -17.07
CA MET A 158 -10.93 7.64 -17.94
C MET A 158 -12.08 6.64 -17.85
N THR A 159 -13.31 7.14 -17.81
CA THR A 159 -14.53 6.33 -17.65
C THR A 159 -15.28 6.19 -18.99
N ALA A 160 -14.69 5.44 -19.92
CA ALA A 160 -15.21 5.30 -21.29
C ALA A 160 -16.43 4.34 -21.41
N SER A 161 -16.69 3.51 -20.40
CA SER A 161 -17.89 2.66 -20.31
C SER A 161 -18.53 2.73 -18.92
N PRO A 162 -19.80 2.29 -18.76
CA PRO A 162 -20.46 2.19 -17.47
C PRO A 162 -19.67 1.34 -16.45
N LEU A 163 -19.12 0.20 -16.89
CA LEU A 163 -18.20 -0.60 -16.06
C LEU A 163 -16.95 0.19 -15.60
N ASP A 164 -16.29 0.93 -16.51
CA ASP A 164 -15.14 1.77 -16.12
C ASP A 164 -15.55 2.80 -15.07
N LYS A 165 -16.72 3.45 -15.25
CA LYS A 165 -17.23 4.44 -14.32
C LYS A 165 -17.47 3.84 -12.93
N LYS A 166 -18.12 2.68 -12.85
CA LYS A 166 -18.38 1.98 -11.59
C LYS A 166 -17.08 1.65 -10.85
N VAL A 167 -16.15 0.96 -11.51
CA VAL A 167 -14.88 0.53 -10.89
C VAL A 167 -14.01 1.72 -10.49
N LYS A 168 -13.81 2.68 -11.41
CA LYS A 168 -12.83 3.76 -11.21
C LYS A 168 -13.33 4.84 -10.25
N THR A 169 -14.63 5.10 -10.18
CA THR A 169 -15.18 6.06 -9.21
C THR A 169 -14.93 5.58 -7.79
N ILE A 170 -15.27 4.32 -7.49
CA ILE A 170 -15.06 3.74 -6.15
C ILE A 170 -13.56 3.67 -5.85
N LEU A 171 -12.74 3.24 -6.82
CA LEU A 171 -11.28 3.19 -6.68
C LEU A 171 -10.70 4.54 -6.25
N VAL A 172 -11.08 5.63 -6.91
CA VAL A 172 -10.56 6.97 -6.60
C VAL A 172 -11.06 7.43 -5.24
N CYS A 173 -12.35 7.27 -4.94
CA CYS A 173 -12.91 7.63 -3.64
C CYS A 173 -12.17 6.91 -2.50
N ASP A 174 -12.04 5.59 -2.58
CA ASP A 174 -11.37 4.80 -1.56
C ASP A 174 -9.87 5.11 -1.48
N THR A 175 -9.21 5.42 -2.60
CA THR A 175 -7.81 5.86 -2.60
C THR A 175 -7.65 7.12 -1.75
N LEU A 176 -8.51 8.13 -1.96
CA LEU A 176 -8.44 9.40 -1.21
C LEU A 176 -8.80 9.22 0.27
N HIS A 177 -9.78 8.36 0.59
CA HIS A 177 -10.11 8.02 1.98
C HIS A 177 -8.95 7.31 2.70
N LEU A 178 -8.33 6.34 2.02
CA LEU A 178 -7.28 5.49 2.59
C LEU A 178 -6.03 6.32 2.88
N VAL A 179 -5.52 7.06 1.87
CA VAL A 179 -4.40 7.99 2.03
C VAL A 179 -4.70 9.00 3.13
N GLY A 180 -5.93 9.53 3.12
CA GLY A 180 -6.39 10.51 4.09
C GLY A 180 -5.68 11.84 3.93
N ILE A 181 -6.27 12.72 3.12
CA ILE A 181 -5.75 14.07 2.91
C ILE A 181 -5.85 14.84 4.23
N PRO A 182 -4.72 15.24 4.85
CA PRO A 182 -4.77 16.06 6.04
C PRO A 182 -5.43 17.39 5.68
N GLN A 183 -6.28 17.89 6.58
CA GLN A 183 -6.84 19.23 6.43
C GLN A 183 -5.67 20.21 6.27
N PRO A 184 -5.64 21.07 5.24
CA PRO A 184 -4.64 22.10 5.13
C PRO A 184 -4.71 22.91 6.43
N VAL A 185 -3.60 22.96 7.16
CA VAL A 185 -3.55 23.72 8.40
C VAL A 185 -3.83 25.17 8.02
N SER A 186 -5.03 25.65 8.33
CA SER A 186 -5.36 27.06 8.11
C SER A 186 -4.27 27.89 8.76
N ALA A 187 -3.69 28.84 8.02
CA ALA A 187 -2.62 29.71 8.49
C ALA A 187 -2.94 30.41 9.83
N LYS A 188 -4.22 30.43 10.25
CA LYS A 188 -4.67 30.94 11.55
C LYS A 188 -4.23 30.11 12.77
N VAL A 189 -3.80 28.86 12.61
CA VAL A 189 -3.28 28.04 13.74
C VAL A 189 -1.77 28.25 13.97
N SER A 190 -1.07 28.93 13.05
CA SER A 190 0.34 29.30 13.26
C SER A 190 0.53 30.31 14.42
N ASN A 191 -0.51 31.10 14.74
CA ASN A 191 -0.48 32.05 15.85
C ASN A 191 -0.85 31.46 17.23
N LEU A 192 -1.30 30.19 17.30
CA LEU A 192 -1.59 29.54 18.60
C LEU A 192 -0.44 28.64 19.08
N ARG A 193 0.54 28.35 18.22
CA ARG A 193 1.77 27.64 18.61
C ARG A 193 2.91 28.58 18.98
N SER A 194 2.83 29.87 18.62
CA SER A 194 3.81 30.88 19.04
C SER A 194 3.76 31.20 20.53
N ASP A 195 2.62 31.01 21.20
CA ASP A 195 2.47 31.32 22.63
C ASP A 195 2.89 30.18 23.57
N VAL A 196 3.12 28.97 23.04
CA VAL A 196 3.70 27.85 23.80
C VAL A 196 5.20 27.68 23.49
N ALA A 197 5.67 28.23 22.37
CA ALA A 197 7.08 28.20 21.97
C ALA A 197 7.95 29.27 22.67
N SER A 198 7.34 30.25 23.34
CA SER A 198 8.05 31.29 24.10
C SER A 198 8.52 30.85 25.49
N SER A 199 8.21 29.61 25.93
CA SER A 199 8.75 29.02 27.16
C SER A 199 9.76 27.87 26.94
N GLU A 200 9.98 27.40 25.71
CA GLU A 200 10.95 26.33 25.39
C GLU A 200 12.08 26.76 24.44
N ALA A 201 12.18 28.04 24.08
CA ALA A 201 13.31 28.61 23.35
C ALA A 201 14.56 28.76 24.24
N SER A 202 15.12 27.64 24.69
CA SER A 202 16.49 27.54 25.19
C SER A 202 17.03 26.13 24.93
N SER A 203 17.11 25.72 23.66
CA SER A 203 18.17 24.83 23.16
C SER A 203 18.09 24.62 21.64
N THR A 204 18.81 25.50 20.94
CA THR A 204 19.66 25.22 19.78
C THR A 204 19.05 24.56 18.53
N SER A 205 18.78 25.41 17.54
CA SER A 205 19.08 25.12 16.13
C SER A 205 20.57 25.36 15.87
N SER A 206 21.26 24.40 15.25
CA SER A 206 22.29 24.68 14.22
C SER A 206 22.83 23.37 13.62
N PHE A 207 22.52 23.13 12.34
CA PHE A 207 23.48 22.50 11.43
C PHE A 207 23.46 23.27 10.11
N ALA A 208 24.36 24.24 10.00
CA ALA A 208 24.82 24.77 8.74
C ALA A 208 26.35 24.67 8.75
N SER A 209 26.85 23.95 7.75
CA SER A 209 28.26 23.75 7.44
C SER A 209 28.98 25.08 7.23
N LEU A 210 30.21 25.22 7.73
CA LEU A 210 31.22 26.09 7.14
C LEU A 210 32.63 25.62 7.53
N THR A 211 33.43 25.47 6.48
CA THR A 211 34.86 25.18 6.46
C THR A 211 35.71 26.38 6.87
N THR A 212 36.96 26.05 7.25
CA THR A 212 38.19 26.89 7.33
C THR A 212 38.51 27.62 8.65
N GLY A 213 39.69 27.29 9.20
CA GLY A 213 40.61 28.27 9.80
C GLY A 213 40.81 28.27 11.34
N GLY A 214 41.93 27.70 11.80
CA GLY A 214 42.81 28.37 12.80
C GLY A 214 42.60 28.16 14.32
N ARG A 215 43.52 27.40 14.92
CA ARG A 215 44.23 27.64 16.23
C ARG A 215 43.42 28.03 17.49
N LYS A 216 43.37 27.15 18.50
CA LYS A 216 44.30 27.02 19.67
C LYS A 216 43.68 26.12 20.75
N ARG A 217 44.55 25.35 21.43
CA ARG A 217 44.27 24.50 22.60
C ARG A 217 43.92 25.33 23.86
N SER A 218 42.93 24.89 24.61
CA SER A 218 43.00 24.80 26.08
C SER A 218 41.98 23.79 26.61
N SER A 219 42.49 22.83 27.37
CA SER A 219 41.77 21.82 28.15
C SER A 219 40.90 22.43 29.24
N LEU A 220 39.69 21.90 29.44
CA LEU A 220 39.22 21.45 30.77
C LEU A 220 37.99 20.57 30.57
N GLY A 221 37.97 19.42 31.24
CA GLY A 221 37.05 18.32 30.97
C GLY A 221 35.62 18.55 31.42
N SER A 222 34.69 18.01 30.63
CA SER A 222 33.48 17.38 31.11
C SER A 222 33.10 16.29 30.10
N LYS A 223 33.06 15.03 30.54
CA LYS A 223 32.63 13.91 29.69
C LYS A 223 31.16 14.14 29.31
N PRO A 224 30.78 14.23 28.03
CA PRO A 224 29.37 14.25 27.69
C PRO A 224 28.79 12.86 28.00
N LYS A 225 27.73 12.84 28.82
CA LYS A 225 26.90 11.65 29.02
C LYS A 225 26.40 11.21 27.64
N HIS A 226 26.80 10.02 27.20
CA HIS A 226 26.25 9.36 26.03
C HIS A 226 24.72 9.30 26.18
N VAL A 227 23.99 10.18 25.47
CA VAL A 227 22.63 9.89 25.06
C VAL A 227 22.77 8.66 24.17
N LYS A 228 22.32 7.50 24.64
CA LYS A 228 22.32 6.28 23.83
C LYS A 228 21.45 6.57 22.62
N GLU A 229 22.09 6.84 21.49
CA GLU A 229 21.46 6.87 20.18
C GLU A 229 20.60 5.61 20.07
N HIS A 230 19.29 5.79 19.96
CA HIS A 230 18.32 4.72 20.05
C HIS A 230 18.38 3.92 18.75
N SER A 231 19.43 3.12 18.58
CA SER A 231 19.69 2.39 17.36
C SER A 231 18.48 1.51 17.05
N ARG A 232 17.74 1.90 16.01
CA ARG A 232 16.55 1.21 15.49
C ARG A 232 17.00 -0.12 14.88
N ASN A 233 17.25 -1.09 15.76
CA ASN A 233 17.76 -2.40 15.42
C ASN A 233 16.67 -3.46 15.61
N VAL A 234 16.40 -4.23 14.55
CA VAL A 234 15.39 -5.30 14.52
C VAL A 234 15.65 -6.37 15.60
N LEU A 235 16.91 -6.67 15.93
CA LEU A 235 17.26 -7.65 16.97
C LEU A 235 16.81 -7.18 18.36
N ASN A 236 16.92 -5.88 18.63
CA ASN A 236 16.45 -5.29 19.89
C ASN A 236 14.92 -5.21 19.93
N LEU A 237 14.27 -5.03 18.78
CA LEU A 237 12.81 -4.99 18.68
C LEU A 237 12.17 -6.28 19.20
N ALA A 238 12.78 -7.44 18.97
CA ALA A 238 12.28 -8.74 19.45
C ALA A 238 12.06 -8.78 20.97
N LYS A 239 12.89 -8.08 21.75
CA LYS A 239 12.82 -8.02 23.22
C LYS A 239 11.90 -6.93 23.76
N ARG A 240 11.51 -5.95 22.94
CA ARG A 240 10.68 -4.81 23.38
C ARG A 240 9.20 -5.19 23.58
N THR A 241 8.56 -4.55 24.55
CA THR A 241 7.09 -4.56 24.75
C THR A 241 6.49 -3.26 24.20
N TRP A 242 5.17 -3.24 23.98
CA TRP A 242 4.48 -2.04 23.50
C TRP A 242 4.70 -0.84 24.42
N VAL A 243 4.60 -1.04 25.75
CA VAL A 243 4.78 0.03 26.74
C VAL A 243 6.17 0.67 26.63
N GLY A 244 7.21 -0.15 26.45
CA GLY A 244 8.60 0.28 26.34
C GLY A 244 9.04 0.77 24.95
N LEU A 245 8.13 0.88 23.98
CA LEU A 245 8.45 1.49 22.68
C LEU A 245 8.48 3.03 22.79
N PRO A 246 9.43 3.69 22.08
CA PRO A 246 9.41 5.13 21.85
C PRO A 246 8.10 5.60 21.24
N SER A 247 7.73 6.86 21.51
CA SER A 247 6.54 7.48 20.95
C SER A 247 6.55 7.50 19.41
N GLU A 248 7.71 7.71 18.79
CA GLU A 248 7.88 7.67 17.32
C GLU A 248 7.55 6.28 16.74
N ASP A 249 8.04 5.21 17.37
CA ASP A 249 7.78 3.83 16.94
C ASP A 249 6.30 3.46 17.13
N LYS A 250 5.66 3.94 18.22
CA LYS A 250 4.23 3.79 18.45
C LYS A 250 3.41 4.50 17.39
N ALA A 251 3.81 5.73 17.02
CA ALA A 251 3.13 6.53 16.00
C ALA A 251 3.11 5.82 14.63
N ILE A 252 4.18 5.11 14.25
CA ILE A 252 4.20 4.30 13.02
C ILE A 252 3.10 3.23 13.03
N VAL A 253 2.95 2.50 14.14
CA VAL A 253 1.96 1.44 14.30
C VAL A 253 0.54 2.01 14.36
N GLU A 254 0.31 3.04 15.16
CA GLU A 254 -0.98 3.71 15.31
C GLU A 254 -1.46 4.33 13.99
N LYS A 255 -0.54 4.92 13.22
CA LYS A 255 -0.82 5.44 11.88
C LYS A 255 -1.26 4.33 10.93
N ALA A 256 -0.54 3.20 10.91
CA ALA A 256 -0.90 2.06 10.05
C ALA A 256 -2.29 1.50 10.39
N ILE A 257 -2.64 1.43 11.68
CA ILE A 257 -3.98 1.01 12.13
C ILE A 257 -5.05 2.02 11.70
N THR A 258 -4.81 3.31 11.89
CA THR A 258 -5.76 4.37 11.48
C THR A 258 -5.97 4.38 9.96
N GLU A 259 -4.90 4.23 9.18
CA GLU A 259 -4.95 4.11 7.73
C GLU A 259 -5.78 2.90 7.30
N LYS A 260 -5.50 1.73 7.88
CA LYS A 260 -6.25 0.49 7.62
C LYS A 260 -7.75 0.64 7.90
N ARG A 261 -8.15 1.35 8.96
CA ARG A 261 -9.57 1.58 9.27
C ARG A 261 -10.32 2.39 8.21
N ARG A 262 -9.59 3.09 7.34
CA ARG A 262 -10.14 3.90 6.24
C ARG A 262 -9.90 3.27 4.87
N SER A 263 -9.57 1.97 4.82
CA SER A 263 -9.20 1.32 3.56
C SER A 263 -10.35 1.18 2.57
N GLY A 264 -11.59 1.41 2.99
CA GLY A 264 -12.76 1.19 2.15
C GLY A 264 -12.78 -0.27 1.68
N HIS A 265 -12.82 -0.46 0.37
CA HIS A 265 -12.84 -1.79 -0.24
C HIS A 265 -11.44 -2.41 -0.44
N PHE A 266 -10.36 -1.64 -0.27
CA PHE A 266 -9.02 -2.18 -0.46
C PHE A 266 -8.68 -3.30 0.52
N GLU A 267 -8.09 -4.38 0.00
CA GLU A 267 -7.46 -5.43 0.79
C GLU A 267 -5.98 -5.10 1.00
N ARG A 268 -5.49 -5.13 2.24
CA ARG A 268 -4.06 -4.98 2.47
C ARG A 268 -3.32 -6.30 2.25
N ILE A 269 -2.52 -6.35 1.18
CA ILE A 269 -1.76 -7.56 0.77
C ILE A 269 -0.32 -7.57 1.30
N PHE A 270 0.20 -6.41 1.74
CA PHE A 270 1.43 -6.32 2.54
C PHE A 270 1.33 -5.16 3.54
N PRO A 271 1.70 -5.34 4.82
CA PRO A 271 1.96 -6.63 5.46
C PRO A 271 0.69 -7.53 5.43
N PRO A 272 0.81 -8.83 5.12
CA PRO A 272 -0.35 -9.69 4.96
C PRO A 272 -1.04 -9.93 6.30
N GLU A 273 -2.36 -9.85 6.32
CA GLU A 273 -3.16 -10.03 7.53
C GLU A 273 -3.23 -11.49 7.95
N ASN A 274 -3.13 -11.73 9.27
CA ASN A 274 -3.31 -13.05 9.89
C ASN A 274 -2.44 -14.17 9.30
N ASN A 275 -1.37 -13.83 8.57
CA ASN A 275 -0.47 -14.80 7.94
C ASN A 275 0.99 -14.49 8.25
N PRO A 276 1.45 -14.74 9.49
CA PRO A 276 2.81 -14.43 9.92
C PRO A 276 3.87 -15.20 9.12
N LYS A 277 3.56 -16.41 8.65
CA LYS A 277 4.47 -17.22 7.82
C LYS A 277 4.73 -16.55 6.46
N LYS A 278 3.67 -16.10 5.77
CA LYS A 278 3.79 -15.39 4.49
C LYS A 278 4.47 -14.04 4.65
N HIS A 279 4.20 -13.33 5.76
CA HIS A 279 4.91 -12.09 6.06
C HIS A 279 6.41 -12.34 6.23
N GLU A 280 6.80 -13.35 7.01
CA GLU A 280 8.20 -13.73 7.20
C GLU A 280 8.88 -14.13 5.88
N GLU A 281 8.18 -14.86 5.00
CA GLU A 281 8.67 -15.18 3.65
C GLU A 281 8.99 -13.92 2.86
N TYR A 282 8.08 -12.93 2.83
CA TYR A 282 8.32 -11.67 2.14
C TYR A 282 9.46 -10.86 2.77
N LEU A 283 9.56 -10.80 4.10
CA LEU A 283 10.63 -10.06 4.77
C LEU A 283 12.03 -10.58 4.42
N ARG A 284 12.16 -11.85 4.03
CA ARG A 284 13.42 -12.45 3.56
C ARG A 284 13.81 -12.02 2.15
N LEU A 285 12.87 -11.49 1.36
CA LEU A 285 13.11 -11.03 -0.01
C LEU A 285 13.66 -9.59 -0.06
N PHE A 286 13.55 -8.82 1.03
CA PHE A 286 14.15 -7.50 1.11
C PHE A 286 15.67 -7.62 1.18
N THR A 287 16.38 -6.92 0.28
CA THR A 287 17.84 -6.75 0.34
C THR A 287 18.27 -6.11 1.67
N SER A 288 17.54 -5.09 2.10
CA SER A 288 17.78 -4.37 3.35
C SER A 288 16.63 -4.58 4.35
N ARG A 289 16.94 -5.06 5.57
CA ARG A 289 15.91 -5.20 6.62
C ARG A 289 15.38 -3.84 7.06
N ARG A 290 14.09 -3.59 6.82
CA ARG A 290 13.40 -2.38 7.28
C ARG A 290 12.87 -2.54 8.70
N TYR A 291 13.35 -1.69 9.61
CA TYR A 291 12.89 -1.69 11.01
C TYR A 291 11.39 -1.44 11.14
N ALA A 292 10.83 -0.52 10.35
CA ALA A 292 9.41 -0.21 10.37
C ALA A 292 8.52 -1.39 9.92
N ASN A 293 8.97 -2.19 8.94
CA ASN A 293 8.24 -3.40 8.52
C ASN A 293 8.16 -4.41 9.68
N ALA A 294 9.27 -4.62 10.39
CA ALA A 294 9.32 -5.50 11.56
C ALA A 294 8.47 -4.97 12.75
N LEU A 295 8.37 -3.64 12.90
CA LEU A 295 7.48 -3.00 13.87
C LEU A 295 6.02 -3.37 13.60
N LEU A 296 5.55 -3.19 12.37
CA LEU A 296 4.18 -3.53 11.99
C LEU A 296 3.91 -5.03 12.18
N GLN A 297 4.81 -5.91 11.73
CA GLN A 297 4.71 -7.36 11.92
C GLN A 297 4.47 -7.75 13.39
N LYS A 298 5.16 -7.08 14.32
CA LYS A 298 5.15 -7.46 15.74
C LYS A 298 3.96 -6.91 16.51
N PHE A 299 3.57 -5.66 16.26
CA PHE A 299 2.68 -4.92 17.16
C PHE A 299 1.30 -4.63 16.59
N GLU A 300 1.15 -4.53 15.28
CA GLU A 300 -0.07 -3.97 14.69
C GLU A 300 -1.34 -4.74 15.11
N SER A 301 -1.42 -6.05 14.86
CA SER A 301 -2.62 -6.83 15.22
C SER A 301 -2.90 -6.85 16.73
N LYS A 302 -1.86 -6.80 17.57
CA LYS A 302 -2.01 -6.79 19.04
C LYS A 302 -2.61 -5.48 19.52
N VAL A 303 -2.13 -4.36 18.95
CA VAL A 303 -2.63 -3.02 19.28
C VAL A 303 -4.04 -2.85 18.73
N GLU A 304 -4.30 -3.28 17.50
CA GLU A 304 -5.64 -3.25 16.89
C GLU A 304 -6.68 -3.99 17.76
N GLN A 305 -6.36 -5.20 18.24
CA GLN A 305 -7.21 -5.96 19.16
C GLN A 305 -7.37 -5.31 20.54
N SER A 306 -6.39 -4.53 21.00
CA SER A 306 -6.50 -3.83 22.28
C SER A 306 -7.44 -2.61 22.19
N LEU A 307 -7.43 -1.92 21.04
CA LEU A 307 -8.26 -0.76 20.75
C LEU A 307 -9.72 -1.11 20.45
N SER A 308 -10.01 -2.35 20.05
CA SER A 308 -11.38 -2.83 19.78
C SER A 308 -12.09 -3.40 21.01
N LYS A 309 -11.41 -3.58 22.14
CA LYS A 309 -12.04 -4.02 23.40
C LYS A 309 -12.88 -2.88 23.98
N PRO A 310 -14.17 -3.10 24.32
CA PRO A 310 -14.98 -2.08 24.97
C PRO A 310 -14.34 -1.67 26.29
N ILE A 311 -14.27 -0.35 26.54
CA ILE A 311 -13.81 0.20 27.81
C ILE A 311 -14.69 -0.40 28.91
N LYS A 312 -14.12 -1.29 29.74
CA LYS A 312 -14.80 -1.74 30.97
C LYS A 312 -15.01 -0.49 31.82
N LYS A 313 -16.24 0.04 31.83
CA LYS A 313 -16.66 1.07 32.79
C LYS A 313 -16.28 0.53 34.18
N LYS A 314 -15.30 1.15 34.83
CA LYS A 314 -15.03 0.90 36.25
C LYS A 314 -16.35 1.16 36.96
N LYS A 315 -16.95 0.13 37.57
CA LYS A 315 -18.04 0.31 38.53
C LYS A 315 -17.51 1.24 39.61
N ALA A 316 -17.99 2.47 39.65
CA ALA A 316 -17.82 3.32 40.80
C ALA A 316 -18.50 2.59 41.96
N SER A 317 -17.73 2.16 42.96
CA SER A 317 -18.27 1.73 44.23
C SER A 317 -18.88 2.97 44.89
N SER A 318 -20.19 3.15 44.75
CA SER A 318 -20.95 4.01 45.63
C SER A 318 -20.87 3.41 47.03
N GLY A 319 -19.98 3.96 47.85
CA GLY A 319 -19.99 3.70 49.28
C GLY A 319 -21.26 4.30 49.86
N ASP A 320 -22.12 3.44 50.39
CA ASP A 320 -23.17 3.82 51.32
C ASP A 320 -22.55 4.62 52.47
N ARG A 321 -23.00 5.86 52.62
CA ARG A 321 -22.94 6.56 53.91
C ARG A 321 -24.37 6.61 54.43
N THR A 322 -24.63 5.72 55.36
CA THR A 322 -25.78 5.71 56.25
C THR A 322 -25.84 7.02 57.04
N ILE A 323 -27.03 7.62 57.09
CA ILE A 323 -27.54 8.34 58.28
C ILE A 323 -28.60 7.43 58.86
#